data_AF-A0A1M5PEF1-F1
#
_entry.id   AF-A0A1M5PEF1-F1
#
_cell.length_a   1.000
_cell.length_b   1.000
_cell.length_c   1.000
_cell.angle_alpha   90.00
_cell.angle_beta   90.00
_cell.angle_gamma   90.00
#
_symmetry.space_group_name_H-M   'P 1'
#
loop_
_entity.id
_entity.type
_entity.pdbx_description
1 polymer ?
#
loop_
_entity_poly.entity_id
_entity_poly.type
_entity_poly.pdbx_seq_one_letter_code
_entity_poly.pdbx_strand_id
1 'polypeptide(L)' 'MTGTDGLFEIRIELGGNIFRVFCCFDEGKLVVLFNGFQKKTHKTPKGEIEKAEKLKHEYFKSKDGNRKSK' A
#
# COMPACT_ATOMS: atom_id res chain seq x y z
N MET A 1 -10.61 -7.38 -1.10
CA MET A 1 -9.58 -8.07 -1.92
C MET A 1 -9.22 -9.34 -1.17
N THR A 2 -9.40 -10.51 -1.79
CA THR A 2 -8.99 -11.79 -1.21
C THR A 2 -7.64 -12.15 -1.82
N GLY A 3 -6.61 -12.36 -0.98
CA GLY A 3 -5.29 -12.83 -1.43
C GLY A 3 -4.11 -11.84 -1.28
N THR A 4 -4.31 -10.64 -0.72
CA THR A 4 -3.21 -9.72 -0.41
C THR A 4 -2.98 -9.68 1.10
N ASP A 5 -2.04 -10.48 1.60
CA ASP A 5 -1.73 -10.56 3.03
C ASP A 5 -1.30 -9.19 3.57
N GLY A 6 -2.14 -8.55 4.39
CA GLY A 6 -1.85 -7.30 5.09
C GLY A 6 -1.59 -6.07 4.20
N LEU A 7 -2.17 -6.01 3.00
CA LEU A 7 -2.26 -4.80 2.19
C LEU A 7 -3.69 -4.25 2.25
N PHE A 8 -3.82 -2.97 2.54
CA PHE A 8 -5.09 -2.27 2.71
C PHE A 8 -5.23 -1.19 1.64
N GLU A 9 -6.47 -0.87 1.26
CA GLU A 9 -6.80 0.21 0.33
C GLU A 9 -7.61 1.27 1.09
N ILE A 10 -7.07 2.50 1.16
CA ILE A 10 -7.79 3.67 1.68
C ILE A 10 -8.47 4.36 0.51
N ARG A 11 -9.79 4.58 0.64
CA ARG A 11 -10.59 5.34 -0.32
C ARG A 11 -10.79 6.76 0.21
N ILE A 12 -10.35 7.74 -0.57
CA ILE A 12 -10.50 9.17 -0.26
C ILE A 12 -11.38 9.80 -1.33
N GLU A 13 -12.42 10.53 -0.92
CA GLU A 13 -13.30 11.26 -1.83
C GLU A 13 -13.14 12.75 -1.58
N LEU A 14 -12.71 13.50 -2.61
CA LEU A 14 -12.46 14.93 -2.51
C LEU A 14 -12.89 15.64 -3.80
N GLY A 15 -13.83 16.57 -3.68
CA GLY A 15 -14.27 17.40 -4.81
C GLY A 15 -14.77 16.59 -6.02
N GLY A 16 -15.49 15.49 -5.78
CA GLY A 16 -15.97 14.59 -6.83
C GLY A 16 -14.92 13.61 -7.40
N ASN A 17 -13.66 13.72 -6.96
CA ASN A 17 -12.60 12.79 -7.32
C ASN A 17 -12.47 11.70 -6.26
N ILE A 18 -12.17 10.48 -6.71
CA ILE A 18 -11.88 9.35 -5.84
C ILE A 18 -10.41 9.01 -5.95
N PHE A 19 -9.71 8.95 -4.82
CA PHE A 19 -8.33 8.49 -4.72
C PHE A 19 -8.30 7.17 -3.96
N ARG A 20 -7.34 6.33 -4.35
CA ARG A 20 -7.05 5.06 -3.69
C ARG A 20 -5.61 5.06 -3.27
N VAL A 21 -5.37 4.79 -2.00
CA VAL A 21 -4.02 4.69 -1.44
C VAL A 21 -3.82 3.31 -0.86
N PHE A 22 -2.80 2.61 -1.35
CA PHE A 22 -2.39 1.33 -0.79
C PHE A 22 -1.51 1.56 0.44
N CYS A 23 -1.82 0.85 1.51
CA CYS A 23 -1.06 0.92 2.75
C CYS A 23 -0.90 -0.44 3.43
N CYS A 24 0.02 -0.53 4.38
CA CYS A 24 0.04 -1.62 5.35
C CYS A 24 0.21 -1.08 6.77
N PHE A 25 -0.22 -1.89 7.73
CA PHE A 25 0.19 -1.71 9.11
C PHE A 25 1.56 -2.34 9.30
N ASP A 26 2.43 -1.59 9.93
CA ASP A 26 3.69 -2.08 10.48
C ASP A 26 3.61 -2.01 12.01
N GLU A 27 4.56 -2.66 12.70
CA GLU A 27 4.53 -2.86 14.14
C GLU A 27 4.05 -1.65 14.97
N GLY A 28 3.11 -1.91 15.86
CA GLY A 28 2.46 -0.90 16.67
C GLY A 28 1.32 -0.19 15.92
N LYS A 29 1.39 1.14 15.85
CA LYS A 29 0.36 2.00 15.22
C LYS A 29 0.87 2.69 13.94
N LEU A 30 1.92 2.14 13.32
CA LEU A 30 2.52 2.73 12.12
C LEU A 30 1.74 2.31 10.88
N VAL A 31 1.27 3.29 10.11
CA VAL A 31 0.63 3.07 8.81
C VAL A 31 1.58 3.56 7.72
N VAL A 32 1.99 2.64 6.85
CA VAL A 32 2.90 2.95 5.73
C VAL A 32 2.07 3.07 4.46
N LEU A 33 2.09 4.24 3.84
CA LEU A 33 1.39 4.53 2.58
C LEU A 33 2.37 4.32 1.42
N PHE A 34 2.10 3.36 0.54
CA PHE A 34 3.02 2.98 -0.54
C PHE A 34 2.75 3.74 -1.82
N ASN A 35 1.49 3.74 -2.26
CA ASN A 35 1.14 4.25 -3.58
C ASN A 35 -0.29 4.77 -3.58
N GLY A 36 -0.45 6.01 -4.02
CA GLY A 36 -1.73 6.70 -4.12
C GLY A 36 -2.01 7.09 -5.56
N PHE A 37 -3.19 6.76 -6.06
CA PHE A 37 -3.58 7.11 -7.43
C PHE A 37 -5.01 7.62 -7.48
N GLN A 38 -5.25 8.55 -8.41
CA GLN A 38 -6.60 9.00 -8.72
C GLN A 38 -7.32 7.91 -9.54
N LYS A 39 -8.50 7.52 -9.08
CA LYS A 39 -9.38 6.58 -9.77
C LYS A 39 -9.91 7.23 -11.04
N LYS A 40 -9.27 6.93 -12.18
CA LYS A 40 -9.77 7.30 -13.52
C LYS A 40 -10.70 6.23 -14.12
N THR A 41 -10.68 5.02 -13.57
CA THR A 41 -11.42 3.85 -14.08
C THR A 41 -12.12 3.07 -12.94
N HIS A 42 -13.17 2.30 -13.24
CA HIS A 42 -13.99 1.64 -12.20
C HIS A 42 -13.25 0.57 -11.39
N LYS A 43 -12.33 -0.16 -12.04
CA LYS A 43 -11.52 -1.25 -11.45
C LYS A 43 -10.12 -0.74 -11.09
N THR A 44 -9.56 -1.22 -9.97
CA THR A 44 -8.16 -0.96 -9.66
C THR A 44 -7.28 -1.63 -10.72
N PRO A 45 -6.37 -0.90 -11.39
CA PRO A 45 -5.45 -1.51 -12.33
C PRO A 45 -4.56 -2.54 -11.61
N LYS A 46 -4.37 -3.72 -12.22
CA LYS A 46 -3.56 -4.80 -11.64
C LYS A 46 -2.11 -4.36 -11.35
N GLY A 47 -1.55 -3.52 -12.23
CA GLY A 47 -0.19 -3.00 -12.06
C GLY A 47 -0.01 -2.12 -10.82
N GLU A 48 -1.04 -1.42 -10.36
CA GLU A 48 -0.97 -0.63 -9.13
C GLU A 48 -0.93 -1.53 -7.88
N ILE A 49 -1.64 -2.67 -7.92
CA ILE A 49 -1.62 -3.69 -6.87
C ILE A 49 -0.25 -4.35 -6.80
N GLU A 50 0.27 -4.82 -7.94
CA GLU A 50 1.59 -5.46 -8.05
C GLU A 50 2.71 -4.52 -7.57
N LYS A 51 2.61 -3.22 -7.91
CA LYS A 51 3.55 -2.20 -7.44
C LYS A 51 3.47 -2.01 -5.92
N ALA A 52 2.26 -1.97 -5.35
CA ALA A 52 2.09 -1.85 -3.90
C ALA A 52 2.62 -3.07 -3.14
N GLU A 53 2.42 -4.29 -3.67
CA GLU A 53 2.98 -5.52 -3.10
C GLU A 53 4.51 -5.51 -3.13
N LYS A 54 5.11 -5.10 -4.26
CA LYS A 54 6.56 -4.96 -4.38
C LYS A 54 7.13 -3.97 -3.37
N LEU A 55 6.53 -2.78 -3.27
CA LEU A 55 6.95 -1.74 -2.31
C LEU A 55 6.83 -2.22 -0.86
N LYS A 56 5.76 -2.95 -0.54
CA LYS A 56 5.60 -3.57 0.78
C LYS A 56 6.73 -4.56 1.06
N HIS A 57 7.02 -5.46 0.13
CA HIS A 57 8.08 -6.46 0.32
C HIS A 57 9.46 -5.81 0.49
N GLU A 58 9.77 -4.79 -0.31
CA GLU A 58 11.01 -4.01 -0.19
C GLU A 58 11.12 -3.30 1.16
N TYR A 59 10.02 -2.71 1.65
CA TYR A 59 9.97 -2.07 2.96
C TYR A 59 10.32 -3.05 4.09
N PHE A 60 9.63 -4.19 4.18
CA PHE A 60 9.88 -5.17 5.23
C PHE A 60 11.29 -5.80 5.13
N LYS A 61 11.76 -6.07 3.90
CA LYS A 61 13.13 -6.55 3.68
C LYS A 61 14.18 -5.55 4.16
N SER A 62 14.00 -4.26 3.87
CA SER A 62 14.91 -3.20 4.33
C SER A 62 14.88 -3.04 5.85
N LYS A 63 13.69 -3.15 6.45
CA LYS A 63 13.48 -3.04 7.90
C LYS A 63 14.14 -4.21 8.65
N ASP A 64 13.99 -5.43 8.15
CA ASP A 64 14.61 -6.63 8.75
C ASP A 64 16.14 -6.59 8.62
N GLY A 65 16.67 -6.09 7.50
CA GLY A 65 18.11 -5.86 7.33
C GLY A 65 18.68 -4.87 8.34
N ASN A 66 17.93 -3.79 8.62
CA ASN A 66 18.31 -2.78 9.63
C ASN A 66 18.17 -3.28 11.07
N ARG A 67 17.29 -4.26 11.32
CA ARG A 67 17.14 -4.87 12.65
C ARG A 67 18.25 -5.82 13.02
N LYS A 68 18.81 -6.54 12.05
CA LYS A 68 19.92 -7.50 12.27
C LYS A 68 21.28 -6.84 12.42
N SER A 69 21.38 -5.54 12.13
CA SER A 69 22.60 -4.73 12.23
C SER A 69 22.64 -3.84 13.47
N LYS A 70 21.72 -4.08 14.43
CA LYS A 70 21.64 -3.38 15.72
C LYS A 70 21.69 -4.40 16.85
#